data_AF-A0A938YZG8-F1
#
_entry.id   AF-A0A938YZG8-F1
#
_cell.length_a   1.000
_cell.length_b   1.000
_cell.length_c   1.000
_cell.angle_alpha   90.00
_cell.angle_beta   90.00
_cell.angle_gamma   90.00
#
_symmetry.space_group_name_H-M   'P 1'
#
loop_
_entity.id
_entity.type
_entity.pdbx_description
1 polymer ?
#
loop_
_entity_poly.entity_id
_entity_poly.type
_entity_poly.pdbx_seq_one_letter_code
_entity_poly.pdbx_strand_id
1 'polypeptide(L)'
;MKLFIIGNGFDLHHSLPTNYSQFVLFLKQNYREVYDGLIKVIRNYSVTYFTIDVTNEDYNWAELENIIGSLEPLELVEEHRDWNSPDDYTGGPNKEIETMLEFGMKTSIYLSSWIKEVSHNLKSMEKIEKIDKLICKKDKFLSFNYTSTLETLYGIPNVLHIHGSPPKKLIMGHDEEYNVQGNDFGVNLVNEKYVKKYFKRTAKKTFSIINRNHNFFERQNLEEVTDIYVLGHSMNVIDRPYFQKIFELTSENVFWHITYYNTNDIDYFAEAANQLGIKKIEYISWDTL
;
A
#
# COMPACT_ATOMS: atom_id res chain seq x y z
N MET A 1 19.54 16.09 12.29
CA MET A 1 19.03 14.70 12.43
C MET A 1 18.45 14.29 11.09
N LYS A 2 18.56 13.03 10.64
CA LYS A 2 17.98 12.62 9.34
C LYS A 2 16.67 11.88 9.53
N LEU A 3 15.76 12.03 8.57
CA LEU A 3 14.57 11.21 8.41
C LEU A 3 14.64 10.45 7.09
N PHE A 4 14.45 9.14 7.13
CA PHE A 4 14.36 8.28 5.96
C PHE A 4 12.91 7.85 5.75
N ILE A 5 12.37 8.16 4.57
CA ILE A 5 11.08 7.69 4.09
C ILE A 5 11.35 6.60 3.07
N ILE A 6 10.96 5.37 3.40
CA ILE A 6 11.34 4.17 2.66
C ILE A 6 10.12 3.61 1.94
N GLY A 7 10.24 3.41 0.63
CA GLY A 7 9.23 2.77 -0.19
C GLY A 7 9.77 1.55 -0.94
N ASN A 8 8.90 0.92 -1.73
CA ASN A 8 9.16 -0.42 -2.28
C ASN A 8 10.41 -0.49 -3.16
N GLY A 9 10.78 0.62 -3.80
CA GLY A 9 12.04 0.72 -4.53
C GLY A 9 13.25 0.36 -3.67
N PHE A 10 13.26 0.69 -2.38
CA PHE A 10 14.35 0.28 -1.50
C PHE A 10 14.55 -1.24 -1.49
N ASP A 11 13.48 -2.01 -1.38
CA ASP A 11 13.54 -3.48 -1.42
C ASP A 11 13.94 -3.99 -2.81
N LEU A 12 13.39 -3.40 -3.86
CA LEU A 12 13.74 -3.73 -5.25
C LEU A 12 15.22 -3.46 -5.56
N HIS A 13 15.79 -2.39 -5.00
CA HIS A 13 17.21 -2.07 -5.15
C HIS A 13 18.11 -3.08 -4.43
N HIS A 14 17.60 -3.74 -3.39
CA HIS A 14 18.24 -4.90 -2.77
C HIS A 14 17.96 -6.20 -3.53
N SER A 15 17.30 -6.16 -4.69
CA SER A 15 16.87 -7.34 -5.46
C SER A 15 15.85 -8.24 -4.73
N LEU A 16 15.09 -7.69 -3.77
CA LEU A 16 13.94 -8.41 -3.24
C LEU A 16 12.80 -8.39 -4.27
N PRO A 17 12.13 -9.53 -4.55
CA PRO A 17 11.02 -9.61 -5.49
C PRO A 17 9.72 -9.06 -4.87
N THR A 18 9.71 -7.78 -4.49
CA THR A 18 8.59 -7.11 -3.80
C THR A 18 7.73 -6.25 -4.72
N ASN A 19 7.92 -6.32 -6.04
CA ASN A 19 6.98 -5.68 -6.97
C ASN A 19 5.64 -6.41 -6.96
N TYR A 20 4.60 -5.71 -7.38
CA TYR A 20 3.24 -6.25 -7.37
C TYR A 20 3.08 -7.47 -8.28
N SER A 21 3.70 -7.48 -9.47
CA SER A 21 3.67 -8.62 -10.38
C SER A 21 4.11 -9.92 -9.70
N GLN A 22 5.14 -9.86 -8.84
CA GLN A 22 5.60 -11.02 -8.04
C GLN A 22 4.57 -11.45 -6.99
N PHE A 23 3.84 -10.52 -6.36
CA PHE A 23 2.77 -10.86 -5.44
C PHE A 23 1.59 -11.55 -6.15
N VAL A 24 1.21 -11.06 -7.33
CA VAL A 24 0.15 -11.68 -8.15
C VAL A 24 0.55 -13.09 -8.59
N LEU A 25 1.80 -13.29 -9.00
CA LEU A 25 2.32 -14.61 -9.32
C LEU A 25 2.28 -15.55 -8.12
N PHE A 26 2.65 -15.07 -6.93
CA PHE A 26 2.54 -15.83 -5.68
C PHE A 26 1.08 -16.25 -5.41
N LEU A 27 0.11 -15.34 -5.56
CA LEU A 27 -1.32 -15.67 -5.43
C LEU A 27 -1.75 -16.73 -6.45
N LYS A 28 -1.34 -16.59 -7.72
CA LYS A 28 -1.68 -17.54 -8.79
C LYS A 28 -1.17 -18.95 -8.51
N GLN A 29 0.03 -19.05 -7.93
CA GLN A 29 0.70 -20.33 -7.64
C GLN A 29 0.16 -20.99 -6.37
N ASN A 30 -0.09 -20.21 -5.31
CA ASN A 30 -0.40 -20.74 -3.98
C ASN A 30 -1.88 -20.65 -3.60
N TYR A 31 -2.64 -19.74 -4.21
CA TYR A 31 -4.02 -19.41 -3.87
C TYR A 31 -4.88 -19.21 -5.12
N ARG A 32 -4.93 -20.23 -5.98
CA ARG A 32 -5.52 -20.14 -7.32
C ARG A 32 -6.95 -19.57 -7.35
N GLU A 33 -7.82 -20.02 -6.45
CA GLU A 33 -9.21 -19.52 -6.36
C GLU A 33 -9.27 -18.04 -6.01
N VAL A 34 -8.39 -17.58 -5.10
CA VAL A 34 -8.29 -16.17 -4.69
C VAL A 34 -7.79 -15.32 -5.83
N TYR A 35 -6.79 -15.81 -6.56
CA TYR A 35 -6.28 -15.17 -7.77
C TYR A 35 -7.39 -15.07 -8.83
N ASP A 36 -8.08 -16.15 -9.14
CA ASP A 36 -9.13 -16.15 -10.16
C ASP A 36 -10.29 -15.21 -9.77
N GLY A 37 -10.67 -15.17 -8.48
CA GLY A 37 -11.63 -14.22 -7.93
C GLY A 37 -11.19 -12.76 -8.04
N LEU A 38 -9.94 -12.46 -7.71
CA LEU A 38 -9.35 -11.12 -7.86
C LEU A 38 -9.36 -10.67 -9.32
N ILE A 39 -8.90 -11.52 -10.24
CA ILE A 39 -8.88 -11.20 -11.68
C ILE A 39 -10.29 -10.96 -12.20
N LYS A 40 -11.26 -11.76 -11.75
CA LYS A 40 -12.66 -11.63 -12.15
C LYS A 40 -13.29 -10.33 -11.65
N VAL A 41 -13.08 -9.96 -10.38
CA VAL A 41 -13.66 -8.73 -9.84
C VAL A 41 -13.07 -7.49 -10.50
N ILE A 42 -11.77 -7.51 -10.79
CA ILE A 42 -11.09 -6.40 -11.48
C ILE A 42 -11.67 -6.24 -12.90
N ARG A 43 -11.75 -7.33 -13.67
CA ARG A 43 -12.21 -7.29 -15.06
C ARG A 43 -13.65 -6.83 -15.22
N ASN A 44 -14.51 -7.20 -14.27
CA ASN A 44 -15.94 -6.97 -14.40
C ASN A 44 -16.41 -5.69 -13.71
N TYR A 45 -15.73 -5.25 -12.65
CA TYR A 45 -16.26 -4.21 -11.77
C TYR A 45 -15.27 -3.08 -11.45
N SER A 46 -14.03 -3.07 -11.96
CA SER A 46 -13.12 -1.95 -11.72
C SER A 46 -13.43 -0.78 -12.67
N VAL A 47 -13.90 0.35 -12.14
CA VAL A 47 -14.17 1.60 -12.90
C VAL A 47 -12.97 2.04 -13.74
N THR A 48 -11.78 1.84 -13.19
CA THR A 48 -10.53 2.31 -13.76
C THR A 48 -10.10 1.50 -15.00
N TYR A 49 -10.69 0.31 -15.23
CA TYR A 49 -10.16 -0.65 -16.20
C TYR A 49 -11.21 -1.57 -16.85
N PHE A 50 -11.78 -1.13 -17.98
CA PHE A 50 -12.61 -1.99 -18.84
C PHE A 50 -11.81 -2.84 -19.86
N THR A 51 -10.48 -2.71 -19.95
CA THR A 51 -9.72 -3.24 -21.10
C THR A 51 -8.42 -3.98 -20.80
N ILE A 52 -8.03 -4.20 -19.54
CA ILE A 52 -6.67 -4.70 -19.26
C ILE A 52 -6.59 -6.18 -18.94
N ASP A 53 -5.66 -6.82 -19.63
CA ASP A 53 -5.16 -8.13 -19.28
C ASP A 53 -4.18 -8.01 -18.10
N VAL A 54 -4.74 -8.13 -16.89
CA VAL A 54 -4.01 -8.19 -15.60
C VAL A 54 -2.87 -9.21 -15.56
N THR A 55 -2.73 -10.05 -16.59
CA THR A 55 -1.65 -11.03 -16.72
C THR A 55 -0.44 -10.56 -17.52
N ASN A 56 -0.50 -9.41 -18.20
CA ASN A 56 0.50 -8.97 -19.18
C ASN A 56 1.10 -7.57 -18.94
N GLU A 57 0.67 -6.82 -17.93
CA GLU A 57 1.22 -5.49 -17.61
C GLU A 57 1.91 -5.46 -16.23
N ASP A 58 3.02 -4.71 -16.14
CA ASP A 58 3.78 -4.47 -14.90
C ASP A 58 3.10 -3.38 -14.06
N TYR A 59 2.05 -3.75 -13.35
CA TYR A 59 1.40 -2.81 -12.44
C TYR A 59 2.24 -2.54 -11.20
N ASN A 60 2.06 -1.35 -10.63
CA ASN A 60 2.67 -0.95 -9.36
C ASN A 60 1.68 -1.06 -8.17
N TRP A 61 2.20 -0.91 -6.96
CA TRP A 61 1.41 -1.02 -5.72
C TRP A 61 0.28 0.01 -5.63
N ALA A 62 0.49 1.24 -6.11
CA ALA A 62 -0.51 2.29 -6.03
C ALA A 62 -1.71 1.99 -6.95
N GLU A 63 -1.45 1.40 -8.12
CA GLU A 63 -2.51 0.93 -9.02
C GLU A 63 -3.36 -0.15 -8.39
N LEU A 64 -2.76 -1.13 -7.70
CA LEU A 64 -3.56 -2.14 -6.99
C LEU A 64 -4.42 -1.50 -5.89
N GLU A 65 -3.88 -0.56 -5.10
CA GLU A 65 -4.66 0.14 -4.07
C GLU A 65 -5.84 0.90 -4.68
N ASN A 66 -5.64 1.55 -5.83
CA ASN A 66 -6.72 2.21 -6.58
C ASN A 66 -7.74 1.22 -7.14
N ILE A 67 -7.31 0.09 -7.70
CA ILE A 67 -8.21 -0.93 -8.27
C ILE A 67 -9.11 -1.55 -7.19
N ILE A 68 -8.52 -1.95 -6.06
CA ILE A 68 -9.27 -2.47 -4.90
C ILE A 68 -10.30 -1.44 -4.44
N GLY A 69 -9.99 -0.16 -4.60
CA GLY A 69 -10.85 0.92 -4.18
C GLY A 69 -11.89 1.40 -5.15
N SER A 70 -11.68 1.19 -6.44
CA SER A 70 -12.51 1.69 -7.53
C SER A 70 -13.45 0.61 -8.08
N LEU A 71 -13.80 -0.38 -7.28
CA LEU A 71 -14.83 -1.34 -7.68
C LEU A 71 -16.19 -0.62 -7.75
N GLU A 72 -17.06 -1.01 -8.70
CA GLU A 72 -18.47 -0.61 -8.82
C GLU A 72 -19.34 -1.54 -7.97
N PRO A 73 -19.58 -1.22 -6.69
CA PRO A 73 -20.31 -2.12 -5.81
C PRO A 73 -21.77 -2.28 -6.17
N LEU A 74 -22.40 -1.26 -6.77
CA LEU A 74 -23.81 -1.31 -7.16
C LEU A 74 -24.00 -2.30 -8.31
N GLU A 75 -23.16 -2.23 -9.34
CA GLU A 75 -23.18 -3.18 -10.45
C GLU A 75 -22.94 -4.62 -9.95
N LEU A 76 -21.94 -4.80 -9.08
CA LEU A 76 -21.62 -6.09 -8.47
C LEU A 76 -22.81 -6.71 -7.74
N VAL A 77 -23.54 -5.95 -6.91
CA VAL A 77 -24.69 -6.48 -6.15
C VAL A 77 -25.92 -6.70 -7.03
N GLU A 78 -26.18 -5.83 -8.00
CA GLU A 78 -27.35 -5.93 -8.89
C GLU A 78 -27.24 -7.10 -9.86
N GLU A 79 -26.06 -7.35 -10.44
CA GLU A 79 -25.87 -8.50 -11.34
C GLU A 79 -26.00 -9.85 -10.63
N HIS A 80 -25.78 -9.90 -9.32
CA HIS A 80 -25.87 -11.10 -8.50
C HIS A 80 -27.14 -11.13 -7.63
N ARG A 81 -28.13 -10.31 -7.97
CA ARG A 81 -29.42 -10.25 -7.27
C ARG A 81 -30.22 -11.52 -7.51
N ASP A 82 -30.84 -12.05 -6.46
CA ASP A 82 -31.80 -13.15 -6.54
C ASP A 82 -33.18 -12.69 -6.08
N TRP A 83 -34.11 -12.60 -7.04
CA TRP A 83 -35.50 -12.19 -6.81
C TRP A 83 -36.36 -13.29 -6.19
N ASN A 84 -35.90 -14.54 -6.18
CA ASN A 84 -36.61 -15.67 -5.58
C ASN A 84 -36.15 -15.97 -4.16
N SER A 85 -35.22 -15.18 -3.62
CA SER A 85 -34.70 -15.37 -2.27
C SER A 85 -35.77 -15.05 -1.22
N PRO A 86 -35.97 -15.91 -0.21
CA PRO A 86 -36.95 -15.66 0.84
C PRO A 86 -36.49 -14.54 1.77
N ASP A 87 -37.44 -13.74 2.28
CA ASP A 87 -37.17 -12.60 3.17
C ASP A 87 -36.38 -13.01 4.44
N ASP A 88 -36.59 -14.23 4.93
CA ASP A 88 -35.96 -14.79 6.14
C ASP A 88 -34.66 -15.56 5.87
N TYR A 89 -34.02 -15.34 4.71
CA TYR A 89 -32.75 -15.97 4.36
C TYR A 89 -31.67 -15.78 5.43
N THR A 90 -31.13 -16.90 5.95
CA THR A 90 -30.06 -16.92 6.95
C THR A 90 -28.71 -17.41 6.43
N GLY A 91 -28.57 -17.58 5.11
CA GLY A 91 -27.35 -18.10 4.49
C GLY A 91 -26.24 -17.05 4.34
N GLY A 92 -25.15 -17.46 3.67
CA GLY A 92 -24.03 -16.58 3.35
C GLY A 92 -24.29 -15.67 2.15
N PRO A 93 -23.36 -14.77 1.80
CA PRO A 93 -23.45 -14.04 0.54
C PRO A 93 -23.44 -15.00 -0.65
N ASN A 94 -23.87 -14.51 -1.81
CA ASN A 94 -23.69 -15.18 -3.08
C ASN A 94 -22.23 -15.65 -3.23
N LYS A 95 -22.05 -16.92 -3.62
CA LYS A 95 -20.73 -17.55 -3.63
C LYS A 95 -19.76 -16.85 -4.58
N GLU A 96 -20.25 -16.31 -5.68
CA GLU A 96 -19.45 -15.60 -6.66
C GLU A 96 -18.93 -14.26 -6.11
N ILE A 97 -19.80 -13.50 -5.43
CA ILE A 97 -19.41 -12.30 -4.68
C ILE A 97 -18.36 -12.66 -3.61
N GLU A 98 -18.59 -13.75 -2.87
CA GLU A 98 -17.66 -14.20 -1.83
C GLU A 98 -16.27 -14.47 -2.41
N THR A 99 -16.19 -15.26 -3.48
CA THR A 99 -14.93 -15.61 -4.16
C THR A 99 -14.25 -14.37 -4.76
N MET A 100 -15.00 -13.48 -5.40
CA MET A 100 -14.47 -12.25 -6.01
C MET A 100 -13.86 -11.29 -4.98
N LEU A 101 -14.47 -11.17 -3.80
CA LEU A 101 -14.03 -10.23 -2.76
C LEU A 101 -13.14 -10.87 -1.68
N GLU A 102 -12.92 -12.18 -1.74
CA GLU A 102 -12.10 -12.96 -0.78
C GLU A 102 -10.70 -12.33 -0.58
N PHE A 103 -10.06 -11.91 -1.68
CA PHE A 103 -8.76 -11.25 -1.62
C PHE A 103 -8.78 -10.01 -0.71
N GLY A 104 -9.66 -9.04 -0.98
CA GLY A 104 -9.76 -7.82 -0.17
C GLY A 104 -10.21 -8.09 1.27
N MET A 105 -11.03 -9.12 1.47
CA MET A 105 -11.49 -9.54 2.80
C MET A 105 -10.37 -10.12 3.67
N LYS A 106 -9.33 -10.68 3.05
CA LYS A 106 -8.21 -11.39 3.69
C LYS A 106 -6.83 -10.90 3.22
N THR A 107 -6.71 -9.69 2.67
CA THR A 107 -5.46 -9.15 2.09
C THR A 107 -4.27 -9.30 3.02
N SER A 108 -4.43 -8.92 4.29
CA SER A 108 -3.36 -9.03 5.29
C SER A 108 -2.85 -10.45 5.49
N ILE A 109 -3.67 -11.49 5.28
CA ILE A 109 -3.25 -12.88 5.41
C ILE A 109 -2.36 -13.25 4.24
N TYR A 110 -2.84 -13.05 3.01
CA TYR A 110 -2.09 -13.39 1.81
C TYR A 110 -0.79 -12.60 1.70
N LEU A 111 -0.85 -11.29 1.98
CA LEU A 111 0.32 -10.44 1.99
C LEU A 111 1.32 -10.85 3.08
N SER A 112 0.85 -11.24 4.27
CA SER A 112 1.76 -11.74 5.33
C SER A 112 2.42 -13.06 4.94
N SER A 113 1.70 -13.97 4.29
CA SER A 113 2.28 -15.23 3.79
C SER A 113 3.34 -14.96 2.74
N TRP A 114 3.06 -14.08 1.78
CA TRP A 114 4.01 -13.71 0.73
C TRP A 114 5.26 -13.02 1.28
N ILE A 115 5.10 -12.02 2.17
CA ILE A 115 6.25 -11.31 2.75
C ILE A 115 7.14 -12.25 3.56
N LYS A 116 6.59 -13.27 4.23
CA LYS A 116 7.40 -14.31 4.89
C LYS A 116 8.23 -15.12 3.91
N GLU A 117 7.68 -15.43 2.74
CA GLU A 117 8.40 -16.15 1.68
C GLU A 117 9.51 -15.27 1.09
N VAL A 118 9.18 -14.05 0.69
CA VAL A 118 10.14 -13.07 0.12
C VAL A 118 11.26 -12.75 1.12
N SER A 119 10.95 -12.64 2.41
CA SER A 119 11.92 -12.27 3.44
C SER A 119 12.73 -13.47 3.97
N HIS A 120 12.51 -14.70 3.47
CA HIS A 120 13.16 -15.90 4.00
C HIS A 120 14.70 -15.80 3.97
N ASN A 121 15.25 -15.28 2.87
CA ASN A 121 16.68 -15.14 2.65
C ASN A 121 17.22 -13.75 2.99
N LEU A 122 16.43 -12.90 3.64
CA LEU A 122 16.83 -11.52 3.92
C LEU A 122 18.14 -11.46 4.72
N LYS A 123 18.38 -12.42 5.63
CA LYS A 123 19.62 -12.47 6.43
C LYS A 123 20.88 -12.83 5.64
N SER A 124 20.75 -13.46 4.48
CA SER A 124 21.89 -13.84 3.63
C SER A 124 22.22 -12.80 2.57
N MET A 125 21.42 -11.74 2.45
CA MET A 125 21.66 -10.69 1.48
C MET A 125 22.73 -9.72 1.98
N GLU A 126 23.41 -9.06 1.04
CA GLU A 126 24.44 -8.08 1.35
C GLU A 126 23.84 -6.69 1.53
N LYS A 127 24.45 -5.90 2.41
CA LYS A 127 24.12 -4.48 2.51
C LYS A 127 24.72 -3.73 1.32
N ILE A 128 24.04 -2.67 0.91
CA ILE A 128 24.61 -1.70 -0.02
C ILE A 128 25.50 -0.74 0.77
N GLU A 129 26.80 -0.73 0.49
CA GLU A 129 27.83 -0.05 1.30
C GLU A 129 27.57 1.45 1.47
N LYS A 130 27.16 2.14 0.40
CA LYS A 130 26.87 3.58 0.44
C LYS A 130 25.65 3.89 1.32
N ILE A 131 24.60 3.06 1.26
CA ILE A 131 23.44 3.17 2.16
C ILE A 131 23.87 2.91 3.62
N ASP A 132 24.71 1.90 3.88
CA ASP A 132 25.21 1.59 5.23
C ASP A 132 26.02 2.76 5.82
N LYS A 133 26.75 3.51 4.97
CA LYS A 133 27.44 4.74 5.36
C LYS A 133 26.50 5.94 5.53
N LEU A 134 25.40 5.97 4.80
CA LEU A 134 24.45 7.09 4.79
C LEU A 134 23.57 7.10 6.05
N ILE A 135 23.13 5.92 6.49
CA ILE A 135 22.14 5.74 7.55
C ILE A 135 22.79 5.45 8.91
N CYS A 136 22.17 5.92 9.99
CA CYS A 136 22.63 5.66 11.35
C CYS A 136 21.46 5.22 12.26
N LYS A 137 21.76 4.44 13.29
CA LYS A 137 20.77 3.92 14.26
C LYS A 137 20.01 5.02 15.02
N LYS A 138 20.54 6.23 15.07
CA LYS A 138 19.91 7.40 15.72
C LYS A 138 18.95 8.15 14.80
N ASP A 139 19.01 7.89 13.50
CA ASP A 139 18.13 8.53 12.51
C ASP A 139 16.70 8.00 12.64
N LYS A 140 15.76 8.72 12.03
CA LYS A 140 14.34 8.38 12.06
C LYS A 140 13.99 7.64 10.77
N PHE A 141 13.17 6.59 10.88
CA PHE A 141 12.79 5.76 9.73
C PHE A 141 11.28 5.58 9.69
N LEU A 142 10.69 5.97 8.55
CA LEU A 142 9.31 5.76 8.20
C LEU A 142 9.26 4.84 6.99
N SER A 143 8.77 3.62 7.16
CA SER A 143 8.69 2.63 6.09
C SER A 143 7.25 2.39 5.65
N PHE A 144 7.07 2.45 4.34
CA PHE A 144 5.88 2.00 3.62
C PHE A 144 6.03 0.55 3.17
N ASN A 145 7.21 -0.06 3.36
CA ASN A 145 7.45 -1.46 3.02
C ASN A 145 6.91 -2.37 4.11
N TYR A 146 6.48 -3.55 3.70
CA TYR A 146 6.02 -4.61 4.59
C TYR A 146 7.16 -5.50 5.11
N THR A 147 8.32 -5.47 4.46
CA THR A 147 9.53 -6.24 4.81
C THR A 147 10.31 -5.56 5.94
N SER A 148 11.17 -6.32 6.63
CA SER A 148 12.06 -5.81 7.68
C SER A 148 13.50 -5.59 7.18
N THR A 149 13.67 -5.09 5.95
CA THR A 149 14.97 -4.94 5.27
C THR A 149 15.94 -4.07 6.08
N LEU A 150 15.49 -2.93 6.59
CA LEU A 150 16.32 -2.02 7.40
C LEU A 150 16.75 -2.65 8.71
N GLU A 151 15.83 -3.34 9.39
CA GLU A 151 16.11 -3.96 10.67
C GLU A 151 17.04 -5.16 10.51
N THR A 152 16.84 -5.95 9.45
CA THR A 152 17.56 -7.21 9.23
C THR A 152 18.95 -6.98 8.63
N LEU A 153 19.04 -6.17 7.57
CA LEU A 153 20.31 -5.92 6.88
C LEU A 153 21.11 -4.85 7.60
N TYR A 154 20.48 -3.74 7.97
CA TYR A 154 21.20 -2.58 8.48
C TYR A 154 21.21 -2.49 10.01
N GLY A 155 20.47 -3.36 10.71
CA GLY A 155 20.43 -3.38 12.17
C GLY A 155 19.79 -2.12 12.77
N ILE A 156 18.84 -1.52 12.05
CA ILE A 156 18.09 -0.34 12.49
C ILE A 156 16.97 -0.78 13.43
N PRO A 157 16.95 -0.37 14.71
CA PRO A 157 16.00 -0.93 15.67
C PRO A 157 14.61 -0.28 15.64
N ASN A 158 14.51 0.98 15.25
CA ASN A 158 13.30 1.81 15.43
C ASN A 158 12.73 2.27 14.08
N VAL A 159 12.24 1.32 13.28
CA VAL A 159 11.55 1.61 12.02
C VAL A 159 10.05 1.66 12.25
N LEU A 160 9.40 2.78 11.90
CA LEU A 160 7.95 2.88 11.91
C LEU A 160 7.39 2.36 10.58
N HIS A 161 6.82 1.15 10.58
CA HIS A 161 6.07 0.61 9.45
C HIS A 161 4.62 1.10 9.48
N ILE A 162 4.28 2.10 8.67
CA ILE A 162 2.94 2.71 8.67
C ILE A 162 1.85 1.81 8.10
N HIS A 163 2.22 0.91 7.18
CA HIS A 163 1.34 -0.14 6.66
C HIS A 163 1.44 -1.45 7.46
N GLY A 164 2.26 -1.47 8.52
CA GLY A 164 2.56 -2.66 9.30
C GLY A 164 3.57 -3.58 8.62
N SER A 165 4.12 -4.51 9.40
CA SER A 165 5.05 -5.56 8.95
C SER A 165 4.79 -6.84 9.76
N PRO A 166 4.95 -8.04 9.19
CA PRO A 166 4.73 -9.28 9.93
C PRO A 166 5.59 -9.32 11.21
N PRO A 167 5.05 -9.78 12.36
CA PRO A 167 3.77 -10.48 12.54
C PRO A 167 2.56 -9.56 12.77
N LYS A 168 2.71 -8.23 12.69
CA LYS A 168 1.58 -7.30 12.82
C LYS A 168 0.68 -7.36 11.59
N LYS A 169 -0.58 -6.95 11.76
CA LYS A 169 -1.54 -6.83 10.67
C LYS A 169 -1.00 -5.86 9.62
N LEU A 170 -1.09 -6.25 8.35
CA LEU A 170 -0.74 -5.43 7.21
C LEU A 170 -1.95 -4.63 6.74
N ILE A 171 -1.71 -3.40 6.33
CA ILE A 171 -2.71 -2.43 5.92
C ILE A 171 -2.47 -2.13 4.44
N MET A 172 -3.48 -2.38 3.62
CA MET A 172 -3.47 -2.08 2.20
C MET A 172 -4.86 -1.55 1.80
N GLY A 173 -4.90 -0.53 0.94
CA GLY A 173 -6.11 -0.08 0.27
C GLY A 173 -6.23 1.45 0.16
N HIS A 174 -7.45 1.96 0.01
CA HIS A 174 -7.78 3.34 -0.38
C HIS A 174 -8.65 4.04 0.66
N ASP A 175 -8.82 5.37 0.58
CA ASP A 175 -9.56 6.15 1.59
C ASP A 175 -11.09 6.29 1.30
N GLU A 176 -11.71 5.50 0.39
CA GLU A 176 -13.16 5.62 0.14
C GLU A 176 -14.00 4.64 0.97
N GLU A 177 -15.13 5.14 1.49
CA GLU A 177 -16.11 4.32 2.19
C GLU A 177 -17.37 4.16 1.35
N TYR A 178 -17.79 2.92 1.11
CA TYR A 178 -19.04 2.63 0.45
C TYR A 178 -20.22 2.68 1.43
N ASN A 179 -21.19 3.55 1.16
CA ASN A 179 -22.42 3.69 1.92
C ASN A 179 -23.64 3.43 1.02
N VAL A 180 -24.30 2.29 1.23
CA VAL A 180 -25.65 2.04 0.69
C VAL A 180 -26.67 2.26 1.78
N GLN A 181 -27.78 2.86 1.38
CA GLN A 181 -29.06 2.80 2.06
C GLN A 181 -30.04 2.09 1.13
N GLY A 182 -30.51 0.92 1.52
CA GLY A 182 -31.44 0.09 0.76
C GLY A 182 -32.39 -0.64 1.70
N ASN A 183 -33.58 -0.97 1.19
CA ASN A 183 -34.61 -1.76 1.87
C ASN A 183 -34.62 -3.21 1.36
N ASP A 184 -33.47 -3.74 0.95
CA ASP A 184 -33.38 -5.10 0.42
C ASP A 184 -33.61 -6.17 1.50
N PHE A 185 -33.96 -7.37 1.03
CA PHE A 185 -34.25 -8.55 1.85
C PHE A 185 -33.54 -9.79 1.28
N GLY A 186 -33.65 -10.91 1.99
CA GLY A 186 -33.08 -12.18 1.56
C GLY A 186 -31.56 -12.12 1.35
N VAL A 187 -31.06 -12.86 0.35
CA VAL A 187 -29.64 -12.88 -0.03
C VAL A 187 -29.13 -11.52 -0.53
N ASN A 188 -30.00 -10.67 -1.08
CA ASN A 188 -29.61 -9.35 -1.62
C ASN A 188 -29.10 -8.44 -0.49
N LEU A 189 -29.82 -8.41 0.64
CA LEU A 189 -29.36 -7.72 1.85
C LEU A 189 -28.04 -8.29 2.40
N VAL A 190 -27.85 -9.61 2.30
CA VAL A 190 -26.60 -10.27 2.74
C VAL A 190 -25.44 -9.87 1.83
N ASN A 191 -25.65 -9.82 0.51
CA ASN A 191 -24.67 -9.37 -0.49
C ASN A 191 -24.27 -7.93 -0.23
N GLU A 192 -25.22 -7.01 -0.09
CA GLU A 192 -24.96 -5.59 0.20
C GLU A 192 -24.11 -5.42 1.48
N LYS A 193 -24.48 -6.13 2.56
CA LYS A 193 -23.73 -6.10 3.82
C LYS A 193 -22.31 -6.65 3.66
N TYR A 194 -22.13 -7.67 2.85
CA TYR A 194 -20.82 -8.27 2.58
C TYR A 194 -19.92 -7.32 1.76
N VAL A 195 -20.45 -6.72 0.70
CA VAL A 195 -19.75 -5.70 -0.10
C VAL A 195 -19.40 -4.48 0.76
N LYS A 196 -20.35 -3.97 1.56
CA LYS A 196 -20.07 -2.88 2.52
C LYS A 196 -18.95 -3.24 3.51
N LYS A 197 -18.93 -4.49 3.98
CA LYS A 197 -17.88 -4.99 4.87
C LYS A 197 -16.52 -5.08 4.16
N TYR A 198 -16.48 -5.41 2.87
CA TYR A 198 -15.28 -5.37 2.05
C TYR A 198 -14.68 -3.96 2.05
N PHE A 199 -15.44 -2.94 1.62
CA PHE A 199 -14.94 -1.56 1.56
C PHE A 199 -14.50 -1.04 2.92
N LYS A 200 -15.24 -1.39 3.99
CA LYS A 200 -14.81 -1.03 5.35
C LYS A 200 -13.47 -1.68 5.77
N ARG A 201 -13.14 -2.87 5.24
CA ARG A 201 -11.92 -3.61 5.56
C ARG A 201 -10.73 -3.18 4.70
N THR A 202 -10.98 -2.86 3.44
CA THR A 202 -9.98 -2.35 2.48
C THR A 202 -9.80 -0.83 2.58
N ALA A 203 -10.66 -0.13 3.33
CA ALA A 203 -10.46 1.27 3.64
C ALA A 203 -9.14 1.46 4.43
N LYS A 204 -8.16 2.08 3.78
CA LYS A 204 -7.04 2.74 4.44
C LYS A 204 -7.65 3.92 5.17
N LYS A 205 -7.33 4.09 6.45
CA LYS A 205 -7.83 5.21 7.26
C LYS A 205 -6.64 6.09 7.57
N THR A 206 -6.12 6.77 6.56
CA THR A 206 -4.81 7.43 6.61
C THR A 206 -4.68 8.34 7.83
N PHE A 207 -5.67 9.21 8.07
CA PHE A 207 -5.70 10.07 9.26
C PHE A 207 -5.73 9.31 10.59
N SER A 208 -6.44 8.17 10.64
CA SER A 208 -6.44 7.32 11.84
C SER A 208 -5.08 6.67 12.08
N ILE A 209 -4.35 6.31 11.01
CA ILE A 209 -2.99 5.76 11.11
C ILE A 209 -2.02 6.82 11.61
N ILE A 210 -2.09 8.04 11.07
CA ILE A 210 -1.29 9.18 11.53
C ILE A 210 -1.56 9.42 13.03
N ASN A 211 -2.83 9.51 13.45
CA ASN A 211 -3.20 9.75 14.85
C ASN A 211 -2.73 8.64 15.81
N ARG A 212 -2.79 7.37 15.40
CA ARG A 212 -2.27 6.25 16.21
C ARG A 212 -0.76 6.34 16.40
N ASN A 213 -0.05 6.90 15.43
CA ASN A 213 1.39 7.10 15.46
C ASN A 213 1.78 8.54 15.83
N HIS A 214 0.97 9.23 16.64
CA HIS A 214 1.19 10.63 17.02
C HIS A 214 2.60 10.92 17.55
N ASN A 215 3.19 10.02 18.35
CA ASN A 215 4.58 10.18 18.83
C ASN A 215 5.60 10.35 17.70
N PHE A 216 5.34 9.77 16.53
CA PHE A 216 6.17 10.00 15.36
C PHE A 216 5.79 11.31 14.66
N PHE A 217 4.49 11.56 14.49
CA PHE A 217 3.90 12.72 13.83
C PHE A 217 3.61 13.88 14.79
N GLU A 218 4.57 14.18 15.67
CA GLU A 218 4.55 15.35 16.55
C GLU A 218 5.75 16.26 16.27
N ARG A 219 5.58 17.55 16.57
CA ARG A 219 6.58 18.58 16.23
C ARG A 219 7.91 18.33 16.93
N GLN A 220 7.88 17.95 18.20
CA GLN A 220 9.06 17.63 19.00
C GLN A 220 9.90 16.51 18.38
N ASN A 221 9.25 15.59 17.66
CA ASN A 221 9.93 14.48 17.02
C ASN A 221 10.53 14.84 15.66
N LEU A 222 10.02 15.86 14.96
CA LEU A 222 10.41 16.17 13.57
C LEU A 222 11.06 17.55 13.36
N GLU A 223 10.99 18.46 14.34
CA GLU A 223 11.47 19.84 14.18
C GLU A 223 13.00 19.94 13.99
N GLU A 224 13.77 19.03 14.59
CA GLU A 224 15.24 18.98 14.48
C GLU A 224 15.75 18.21 13.24
N VAL A 225 14.83 17.74 12.40
CA VAL A 225 15.19 17.07 11.13
C VAL A 225 15.78 18.11 10.18
N THR A 226 17.00 17.84 9.73
CA THR A 226 17.75 18.69 8.80
C THR A 226 17.67 18.18 7.38
N ASP A 227 17.57 16.86 7.21
CA ASP A 227 17.59 16.20 5.92
C ASP A 227 16.52 15.09 5.89
N ILE A 228 15.74 15.05 4.82
CA ILE A 228 14.78 13.98 4.53
C ILE A 228 15.25 13.22 3.30
N TYR A 229 15.44 11.92 3.42
CA TYR A 229 15.75 11.02 2.32
C TYR A 229 14.52 10.20 1.96
N VAL A 230 14.03 10.36 0.74
CA VAL A 230 12.94 9.55 0.17
C VAL A 230 13.59 8.47 -0.69
N LEU A 231 13.70 7.25 -0.16
CA LEU A 231 14.36 6.13 -0.82
C LEU A 231 13.31 5.17 -1.38
N GLY A 232 13.13 5.18 -2.70
CA GLY A 232 12.31 4.19 -3.42
C GLY A 232 10.81 4.30 -3.18
N HIS A 233 10.34 5.44 -2.69
CA HIS A 233 8.92 5.71 -2.52
C HIS A 233 8.35 6.41 -3.76
N SER A 234 7.17 6.01 -4.23
CA SER A 234 6.56 6.56 -5.44
C SER A 234 5.91 7.93 -5.26
N MET A 235 5.83 8.46 -4.03
CA MET A 235 5.19 9.74 -3.69
C MET A 235 3.79 9.93 -4.30
N ASN A 236 3.08 8.83 -4.46
CA ASN A 236 1.76 8.80 -5.06
C ASN A 236 0.73 9.59 -4.22
N VAL A 237 -0.41 9.91 -4.85
CA VAL A 237 -1.48 10.71 -4.24
C VAL A 237 -2.10 10.04 -3.02
N ILE A 238 -2.14 8.70 -2.96
CA ILE A 238 -2.72 7.93 -1.85
C ILE A 238 -1.92 8.15 -0.56
N ASP A 239 -0.58 8.19 -0.67
CA ASP A 239 0.32 8.39 0.47
C ASP A 239 0.63 9.86 0.78
N ARG A 240 0.13 10.79 -0.05
CA ARG A 240 0.31 12.24 0.10
C ARG A 240 0.02 12.77 1.51
N PRO A 241 -1.02 12.33 2.24
CA PRO A 241 -1.31 12.88 3.56
C PRO A 241 -0.17 12.66 4.57
N TYR A 242 0.64 11.59 4.42
CA TYR A 242 1.82 11.38 5.27
C TYR A 242 2.90 12.43 4.96
N PHE A 243 3.18 12.68 3.68
CA PHE A 243 4.17 13.69 3.26
C PHE A 243 3.76 15.09 3.68
N GLN A 244 2.48 15.44 3.51
CA GLN A 244 1.95 16.72 3.97
C GLN A 244 2.13 16.86 5.49
N LYS A 245 1.80 15.82 6.26
CA LYS A 245 1.97 15.87 7.71
C LYS A 245 3.43 16.03 8.12
N ILE A 246 4.36 15.35 7.45
CA ILE A 246 5.80 15.49 7.70
C ILE A 246 6.25 16.91 7.39
N PHE A 247 5.88 17.45 6.23
CA PHE A 247 6.22 18.80 5.81
C PHE A 247 5.77 19.86 6.83
N GLU A 248 4.53 19.75 7.33
CA GLU A 248 3.96 20.66 8.35
C GLU A 248 4.71 20.64 9.70
N LEU A 249 5.36 19.51 10.02
CA LEU A 249 6.03 19.29 11.31
C LEU A 249 7.53 19.55 11.27
N THR A 250 8.13 19.55 10.09
CA THR A 250 9.56 19.86 9.89
C THR A 250 9.83 21.36 9.78
N SER A 251 11.08 21.76 9.98
CA SER A 251 11.51 23.14 9.77
C SER A 251 11.46 23.53 8.28
N GLU A 252 11.24 24.82 7.98
CA GLU A 252 11.28 25.35 6.60
C GLU A 252 12.65 25.17 5.91
N ASN A 253 13.70 24.91 6.70
CA ASN A 253 15.06 24.78 6.22
C ASN A 253 15.46 23.35 5.87
N VAL A 254 14.60 22.36 6.12
CA VAL A 254 14.87 20.95 5.83
C VAL A 254 15.20 20.73 4.36
N PHE A 255 16.19 19.89 4.09
CA PHE A 255 16.63 19.56 2.74
C PHE A 255 16.10 18.17 2.34
N TRP A 256 15.44 18.07 1.18
CA TRP A 256 14.87 16.81 0.69
C TRP A 256 15.80 16.18 -0.36
N HIS A 257 16.09 14.89 -0.20
CA HIS A 257 16.84 14.08 -1.14
C HIS A 257 15.92 12.98 -1.65
N ILE A 258 15.55 13.01 -2.94
CA ILE A 258 14.58 12.08 -3.52
C ILE A 258 15.30 11.19 -4.52
N THR A 259 15.24 9.88 -4.30
CA THR A 259 15.86 8.92 -5.21
C THR A 259 14.97 8.66 -6.41
N TYR A 260 15.57 8.54 -7.60
CA TYR A 260 14.90 8.11 -8.81
C TYR A 260 15.67 6.97 -9.49
N TYR A 261 14.95 6.14 -10.28
CA TYR A 261 15.57 5.13 -11.13
C TYR A 261 15.79 5.65 -12.54
N ASN A 262 14.75 6.24 -13.13
CA ASN A 262 14.82 6.83 -14.45
C ASN A 262 14.78 8.35 -14.36
N THR A 263 15.54 9.04 -15.21
CA THR A 263 15.54 10.50 -15.27
C THR A 263 14.15 11.07 -15.61
N ASN A 264 13.30 10.29 -16.28
CA ASN A 264 11.93 10.67 -16.58
C ASN A 264 11.04 10.76 -15.33
N ASP A 265 11.42 10.10 -14.23
CA ASP A 265 10.67 10.16 -12.97
C ASP A 265 10.86 11.51 -12.25
N ILE A 266 11.90 12.27 -12.63
CA ILE A 266 12.24 13.55 -11.98
C ILE A 266 11.12 14.57 -12.14
N ASP A 267 10.52 14.67 -13.33
CA ASP A 267 9.42 15.62 -13.59
C ASP A 267 8.21 15.31 -12.71
N TYR A 268 7.89 14.02 -12.55
CA TYR A 268 6.83 13.55 -11.66
C TYR A 268 7.12 13.91 -10.19
N PHE A 269 8.33 13.62 -9.70
CA PHE A 269 8.69 13.95 -8.32
C PHE A 269 8.75 15.47 -8.09
N ALA A 270 9.15 16.24 -9.09
CA ALA A 270 9.15 17.69 -9.04
C ALA A 270 7.72 18.25 -8.94
N GLU A 271 6.78 17.70 -9.69
CA GLU A 271 5.37 18.06 -9.54
C GLU A 271 4.84 17.72 -8.14
N ALA A 272 5.08 16.50 -7.66
CA ALA A 272 4.66 16.07 -6.33
C ALA A 272 5.25 16.97 -5.22
N ALA A 273 6.54 17.31 -5.31
CA ALA A 273 7.24 18.19 -4.38
C ALA A 273 6.70 19.64 -4.43
N ASN A 274 6.44 20.16 -5.63
CA ASN A 274 5.85 21.50 -5.82
C ASN A 274 4.47 21.61 -5.20
N GLN A 275 3.62 20.61 -5.41
CA GLN A 275 2.28 20.57 -4.82
C GLN A 275 2.32 20.45 -3.28
N LEU A 276 3.41 19.94 -2.69
CA LEU A 276 3.65 19.95 -1.23
C LEU A 276 4.29 21.24 -0.72
N GLY A 277 4.80 22.10 -1.61
CA GLY A 277 5.52 23.32 -1.25
C GLY A 277 7.00 23.12 -0.86
N ILE A 278 7.60 21.98 -1.22
CA ILE A 278 9.00 21.68 -0.94
C ILE A 278 9.91 22.54 -1.83
N LYS A 279 10.81 23.31 -1.22
CA LYS A 279 11.70 24.25 -1.95
C LYS A 279 13.16 23.80 -2.04
N LYS A 280 13.66 23.12 -1.00
CA LYS A 280 15.05 22.65 -0.93
C LYS A 280 15.09 21.17 -1.23
N ILE A 281 15.46 20.83 -2.45
CA ILE A 281 15.39 19.47 -2.96
C ILE A 281 16.58 19.15 -3.86
N GLU A 282 17.05 17.92 -3.78
CA GLU A 282 17.99 17.28 -4.70
C GLU A 282 17.39 15.93 -5.14
N TYR A 283 17.56 15.62 -6.43
CA TYR A 283 17.21 14.32 -6.98
C TYR A 283 18.47 13.49 -7.16
N ILE A 284 18.48 12.27 -6.61
CA ILE A 284 19.65 11.40 -6.59
C ILE A 284 19.34 10.12 -7.37
N SER A 285 20.21 9.74 -8.31
CA SER A 285 20.06 8.44 -8.99
C SER A 285 20.39 7.31 -8.01
N TRP A 286 19.58 6.25 -8.02
CA TRP A 286 19.87 5.01 -7.30
C TRP A 286 21.25 4.41 -7.60
N ASP A 287 21.78 4.58 -8.81
CA ASP A 287 23.12 4.08 -9.18
C ASP A 287 24.24 4.88 -8.49
N THR A 288 23.95 6.13 -8.17
CA THR A 288 24.90 7.06 -7.53
C THR A 288 24.81 7.02 -6.01
N LEU A 289 23.65 6.66 -5.46
CA LEU A 289 23.45 6.32 -4.05
C LEU A 289 24.07 4.95 -3.73
#